data_AF-A0A1F8TI00-F1
#
_entry.id   AF-A0A1F8TI00-F1
#
_cell.length_a   1.000
_cell.length_b   1.000
_cell.length_c   1.000
_cell.angle_alpha   90.00
_cell.angle_beta   90.00
_cell.angle_gamma   90.00
#
_symmetry.space_group_name_H-M   'P 1'
#
loop_
_entity.id
_entity.type
_entity.pdbx_description
1 polymer ?
#
loop_
_entity_poly.entity_id
_entity_poly.type
_entity_poly.pdbx_seq_one_letter_code
_entity_poly.pdbx_strand_id
1 'polypeptide(L)'
;MKAAEATALGKRVSELIQTGDSGSARTLLLPVLTRRIPFRALDRIGEEIGAGSLPSVITFLGSIAAEGTLGGWPVIGCALARQSDRDQSGAFERCQSFIVAADTWYATDILGERVPGRSLALDFDGALALLEPWRGNPNRWIRRAVGVGVHVWAKRSRGTPALAPRALTLLTFLEPMFEEDVLDAVKGIGWGLKTIGRFYPRELAGWLHRQVVVAGRRHRKLMLRKALTYLPPDQRSLALGTAGLS
;
A
#
# COMPACT_ATOMS: atom_id res chain seq x y z
N MET A 1 -9.78 23.23 0.34
CA MET A 1 -9.66 23.02 -1.11
C MET A 1 -10.81 22.15 -1.60
N LYS A 2 -11.60 22.68 -2.53
CA LYS A 2 -12.71 21.96 -3.19
C LYS A 2 -12.17 21.05 -4.30
N ALA A 3 -12.99 20.12 -4.76
CA ALA A 3 -12.63 19.16 -5.81
C ALA A 3 -12.20 19.85 -7.12
N ALA A 4 -12.98 20.84 -7.60
CA ALA A 4 -12.67 21.57 -8.82
C ALA A 4 -11.38 22.39 -8.71
N GLU A 5 -11.11 23.01 -7.55
CA GLU A 5 -9.87 23.74 -7.29
C GLU A 5 -8.65 22.81 -7.35
N ALA A 6 -8.75 21.63 -6.75
CA ALA A 6 -7.67 20.63 -6.77
C ALA A 6 -7.37 20.15 -8.19
N THR A 7 -8.41 19.84 -8.96
CA THR A 7 -8.27 19.44 -10.37
C THR A 7 -7.67 20.57 -11.21
N ALA A 8 -8.16 21.80 -11.07
CA ALA A 8 -7.62 22.95 -11.81
C ALA A 8 -6.15 23.23 -11.47
N LEU A 9 -5.79 23.11 -10.19
CA LEU A 9 -4.39 23.23 -9.74
C LEU A 9 -3.51 22.13 -10.35
N GLY A 10 -3.95 20.86 -10.31
CA GLY A 10 -3.22 19.74 -10.88
C GLY A 10 -2.97 19.91 -12.39
N LYS A 11 -3.97 20.39 -13.14
CA LYS A 11 -3.83 20.70 -14.57
C LYS A 11 -2.80 21.78 -14.85
N ARG A 12 -2.87 22.91 -14.13
CA ARG A 12 -1.89 24.00 -14.24
C ARG A 12 -0.46 23.55 -13.93
N VAL A 13 -0.30 22.74 -12.87
CA VAL A 13 1.01 22.17 -12.52
C VAL A 13 1.49 21.24 -13.63
N SER A 14 0.61 20.38 -14.16
CA SER A 14 0.93 19.47 -15.27
C SER A 14 1.39 20.24 -16.51
N GLU A 15 0.66 21.28 -16.92
CA GLU A 15 1.01 22.16 -18.05
C GLU A 15 2.41 22.75 -17.90
N LEU A 16 2.72 23.33 -16.73
CA LEU A 16 4.05 23.91 -16.44
C LEU A 16 5.16 22.85 -16.52
N ILE A 17 4.93 21.64 -16.01
CA ILE A 17 5.90 20.53 -16.11
C ILE A 17 6.09 20.12 -17.57
N GLN A 18 5.03 20.08 -18.37
CA GLN A 18 5.11 19.69 -19.79
C GLN A 18 5.81 20.75 -20.65
N THR A 19 5.77 22.03 -20.27
CA THR A 19 6.52 23.10 -20.95
C THR A 19 7.94 23.29 -20.42
N GLY A 20 8.39 22.46 -19.48
CA GLY A 20 9.74 22.50 -18.90
C GLY A 20 9.90 23.47 -17.73
N ASP A 21 8.85 24.19 -17.33
CA ASP A 21 8.88 25.12 -16.20
C ASP A 21 8.57 24.43 -14.86
N SER A 22 9.45 23.50 -14.48
CA SER A 22 9.36 22.78 -13.21
C SER A 22 9.51 23.70 -11.99
N GLY A 23 10.19 24.84 -12.14
CA GLY A 23 10.39 25.82 -11.07
C GLY A 23 9.08 26.51 -10.67
N SER A 24 8.33 27.01 -11.65
CA SER A 24 7.00 27.59 -11.40
C SER A 24 6.00 26.54 -10.93
N ALA A 25 6.05 25.32 -11.50
CA ALA A 25 5.22 24.20 -11.06
C ALA A 25 5.42 23.91 -9.56
N ARG A 26 6.67 23.87 -9.09
CA ARG A 26 7.02 23.66 -7.68
C ARG A 26 6.56 24.84 -6.81
N THR A 27 6.80 26.07 -7.25
CA THR A 27 6.39 27.28 -6.53
C THR A 27 4.88 27.34 -6.32
N LEU A 28 4.12 26.93 -7.34
CA LEU A 28 2.67 26.87 -7.29
C LEU A 28 2.15 25.77 -6.35
N LEU A 29 2.80 24.60 -6.33
CA LEU A 29 2.32 23.44 -5.60
C LEU A 29 2.75 23.43 -4.12
N LEU A 30 3.96 23.87 -3.79
CA LEU A 30 4.55 23.73 -2.46
C LEU A 30 3.72 24.33 -1.30
N PRO A 31 3.07 25.51 -1.44
CA PRO A 31 2.21 26.06 -0.39
C PRO A 31 1.00 25.18 -0.06
N VAL A 32 0.58 24.32 -0.99
CA VAL A 32 -0.50 23.35 -0.78
C VAL A 32 0.01 22.13 -0.02
N LEU A 33 1.21 21.65 -0.36
CA LEU A 33 1.78 20.42 0.23
C LEU A 33 2.23 20.58 1.68
N THR A 34 2.56 21.80 2.09
CA THR A 34 2.96 22.15 3.47
C THR A 34 1.78 22.38 4.41
N ARG A 35 0.55 22.41 3.89
CA ARG A 35 -0.67 22.63 4.69
C ARG A 35 -1.45 21.33 4.88
N ARG A 36 -2.32 21.34 5.89
CA ARG A 36 -3.27 20.24 6.10
C ARG A 36 -4.37 20.28 5.04
N ILE A 37 -4.13 19.57 3.93
CA ILE A 37 -5.07 19.40 2.83
C ILE A 37 -5.68 17.99 2.89
N PRO A 38 -7.01 17.84 2.71
CA PRO A 38 -7.63 16.51 2.66
C PRO A 38 -7.01 15.64 1.55
N PHE A 39 -6.72 14.37 1.86
CA PHE A 39 -6.11 13.44 0.89
C PHE A 39 -6.86 13.38 -0.44
N ARG A 40 -8.19 13.36 -0.43
CA ARG A 40 -9.00 13.39 -1.66
C ARG A 40 -8.69 14.54 -2.61
N ALA A 41 -8.22 15.68 -2.10
CA ALA A 41 -7.83 16.82 -2.93
C ALA A 41 -6.40 16.64 -3.45
N LEU A 42 -5.47 16.15 -2.62
CA LEU A 42 -4.12 15.81 -3.05
C LEU A 42 -4.10 14.69 -4.08
N ASP A 43 -4.97 13.68 -3.93
CA ASP A 43 -5.12 12.58 -4.89
C ASP A 43 -5.54 13.14 -6.26
N ARG A 44 -6.52 14.06 -6.32
CA ARG A 44 -6.93 14.73 -7.57
C ARG A 44 -5.80 15.51 -8.22
N ILE A 45 -4.97 16.20 -7.43
CA ILE A 45 -3.79 16.90 -7.96
C ILE A 45 -2.81 15.90 -8.56
N GLY A 46 -2.51 14.82 -7.83
CA GLY A 46 -1.62 13.76 -8.29
C GLY A 46 -2.11 13.05 -9.55
N GLU A 47 -3.42 12.84 -9.69
CA GLU A 47 -4.02 12.24 -10.89
C GLU A 47 -3.79 13.09 -12.15
N GLU A 48 -4.00 14.41 -12.08
CA GLU A 48 -3.77 15.33 -13.20
C GLU A 48 -2.27 15.43 -13.55
N ILE A 49 -1.39 15.49 -12.55
CA ILE A 49 0.06 15.48 -12.75
C ILE A 49 0.50 14.15 -13.38
N GLY A 50 0.00 13.03 -12.88
CA GLY A 50 0.35 11.69 -13.33
C GLY A 50 -0.08 11.37 -14.77
N ALA A 51 -0.98 12.16 -15.35
CA ALA A 51 -1.41 12.04 -16.74
C ALA A 51 -0.38 12.58 -17.76
N GLY A 52 0.52 13.49 -17.35
CA GLY A 52 1.55 14.09 -18.21
C GLY A 52 2.61 13.10 -18.72
N SER A 53 3.61 13.53 -19.49
CA SER A 53 4.68 12.64 -19.97
C SER A 53 5.51 12.04 -18.83
N LEU A 54 5.88 10.75 -18.95
CA LEU A 54 6.64 10.06 -17.90
C LEU A 54 7.94 10.78 -17.52
N PRO A 55 8.85 11.15 -18.44
CA PRO A 55 10.14 11.74 -18.06
C PRO A 55 9.99 13.04 -17.26
N SER A 56 9.13 13.95 -17.72
CA SER A 56 8.92 15.25 -17.08
C SER A 56 8.23 15.09 -15.72
N VAL A 57 7.21 14.22 -15.63
CA VAL A 57 6.52 13.96 -14.37
C VAL A 57 7.44 13.28 -13.36
N ILE A 58 8.22 12.27 -13.76
CA ILE A 58 9.13 11.55 -12.85
C ILE A 58 10.15 12.51 -12.26
N THR A 59 10.76 13.36 -13.09
CA THR A 59 11.71 14.39 -12.65
C THR A 59 11.06 15.34 -11.64
N PHE A 60 9.84 15.80 -11.93
CA PHE A 60 9.10 16.67 -11.03
C PHE A 60 8.74 15.99 -9.70
N LEU A 61 8.26 14.74 -9.71
CA LEU A 61 7.96 13.98 -8.49
C LEU A 61 9.20 13.80 -7.61
N GLY A 62 10.39 13.64 -8.21
CA GLY A 62 11.67 13.66 -7.50
C GLY A 62 11.88 14.95 -6.72
N SER A 63 11.60 16.10 -7.34
CA SER A 63 11.69 17.40 -6.66
C SER A 63 10.67 17.55 -5.52
N ILE A 64 9.46 17.02 -5.68
CA ILE A 64 8.44 17.04 -4.62
C ILE A 64 8.82 16.15 -3.44
N ALA A 65 9.41 14.98 -3.72
CA ALA A 65 9.89 14.07 -2.67
C ALA A 65 11.02 14.70 -1.85
N ALA A 66 11.92 15.45 -2.50
CA ALA A 66 13.04 16.14 -1.85
C ALA A 66 12.57 17.17 -0.80
N GLU A 67 11.36 17.72 -0.93
CA GLU A 67 10.79 18.63 0.07
C GLU A 67 10.37 17.95 1.38
N GLY A 68 10.21 16.62 1.39
CA GLY A 68 9.84 15.85 2.58
C GLY A 68 8.46 16.16 3.16
N THR A 69 7.62 16.93 2.44
CA THR A 69 6.31 17.37 2.95
C THR A 69 5.31 16.22 3.08
N LEU A 70 4.47 16.25 4.13
CA LEU A 70 3.41 15.26 4.31
C LEU A 70 2.42 15.22 3.14
N GLY A 71 2.12 16.39 2.54
CA GLY A 71 1.22 16.51 1.39
C GLY A 71 1.81 16.00 0.08
N GLY A 72 3.14 15.90 -0.04
CA GLY A 72 3.81 15.41 -1.24
C GLY A 72 3.56 13.92 -1.50
N TRP A 73 3.56 13.08 -0.46
CA TRP A 73 3.42 11.62 -0.62
C TRP A 73 2.10 11.18 -1.25
N PRO A 74 0.93 11.73 -0.88
CA PRO A 74 -0.32 11.43 -1.56
C PRO A 74 -0.31 11.83 -3.05
N VAL A 75 0.27 12.99 -3.38
CA VAL A 75 0.41 13.45 -4.77
C VAL A 75 1.30 12.50 -5.57
N ILE A 76 2.48 12.15 -5.03
CA ILE A 76 3.41 11.20 -5.65
C ILE A 76 2.74 9.85 -5.85
N GLY A 77 2.14 9.28 -4.81
CA GLY A 77 1.50 7.97 -4.89
C GLY A 77 0.35 7.95 -5.90
N CYS A 78 -0.46 9.01 -5.98
CA CYS A 78 -1.56 9.06 -6.93
C CYS A 78 -1.08 9.27 -8.37
N ALA A 79 -0.04 10.10 -8.57
CA ALA A 79 0.60 10.27 -9.87
C ALA A 79 1.20 8.95 -10.39
N LEU A 80 1.93 8.21 -9.55
CA LEU A 80 2.46 6.89 -9.90
C LEU A 80 1.33 5.89 -10.21
N ALA A 81 0.28 5.89 -9.40
CA ALA A 81 -0.88 5.03 -9.64
C ALA A 81 -1.58 5.35 -10.97
N ARG A 82 -1.57 6.61 -11.41
CA ARG A 82 -2.08 7.01 -12.73
C ARG A 82 -1.15 6.58 -13.86
N GLN A 83 0.16 6.55 -13.62
CA GLN A 83 1.14 6.04 -14.58
C GLN A 83 1.07 4.52 -14.74
N SER A 84 0.60 3.78 -13.72
CA SER A 84 0.49 2.32 -13.78
C SER A 84 -0.36 1.80 -14.94
N ASP A 85 -1.31 2.60 -15.44
CA ASP A 85 -2.16 2.24 -16.58
C ASP A 85 -1.36 2.07 -17.89
N ARG A 86 -0.15 2.65 -17.97
CA ARG A 86 0.74 2.62 -19.15
C ARG A 86 2.15 2.08 -18.87
N ASP A 87 2.57 2.06 -17.61
CA ASP A 87 3.89 1.58 -17.15
C ASP A 87 3.78 1.06 -15.71
N GLN A 88 3.17 -0.11 -15.55
CA GLN A 88 2.93 -0.71 -14.22
C GLN A 88 4.23 -1.09 -13.52
N SER A 89 5.16 -1.75 -14.23
CA SER A 89 6.46 -2.15 -13.66
C SER A 89 7.26 -0.93 -13.20
N GLY A 90 7.39 0.08 -14.07
CA GLY A 90 8.12 1.29 -13.70
C GLY A 90 7.43 2.06 -12.57
N ALA A 91 6.10 2.04 -12.47
CA ALA A 91 5.40 2.64 -11.33
C ALA A 91 5.74 1.93 -10.00
N PHE A 92 5.88 0.60 -9.99
CA PHE A 92 6.31 -0.17 -8.83
C PHE A 92 7.77 0.11 -8.47
N GLU A 93 8.68 0.14 -9.44
CA GLU A 93 10.09 0.47 -9.24
C GLU A 93 10.25 1.87 -8.63
N ARG A 94 9.59 2.88 -9.21
CA ARG A 94 9.61 4.25 -8.69
C ARG A 94 8.99 4.34 -7.30
N CYS A 95 7.91 3.60 -7.05
CA CYS A 95 7.31 3.51 -5.73
C CYS A 95 8.32 2.99 -4.69
N GLN A 96 9.08 1.93 -5.00
CA GLN A 96 10.15 1.44 -4.12
C GLN A 96 11.20 2.54 -3.86
N SER A 97 11.67 3.23 -4.90
CA SER A 97 12.65 4.31 -4.75
C SER A 97 12.16 5.42 -3.82
N PHE A 98 10.89 5.83 -3.94
CA PHE A 98 10.32 6.85 -3.04
C PHE A 98 10.09 6.32 -1.62
N ILE A 99 9.70 5.05 -1.45
CA ILE A 99 9.58 4.42 -0.13
C ILE A 99 10.95 4.41 0.58
N VAL A 100 12.01 4.03 -0.13
CA VAL A 100 13.38 4.02 0.39
C VAL A 100 13.83 5.43 0.75
N ALA A 101 13.63 6.39 -0.15
CA ALA A 101 14.04 7.78 0.07
C ALA A 101 13.30 8.44 1.25
N ALA A 102 12.03 8.10 1.47
CA ALA A 102 11.24 8.66 2.55
C ALA A 102 11.62 8.11 3.94
N ASP A 103 12.13 6.87 4.01
CA ASP A 103 12.54 6.14 5.23
C ASP A 103 11.58 6.28 6.42
N THR A 104 10.26 6.32 6.16
CA THR A 104 9.26 6.56 7.18
C THR A 104 7.95 5.82 6.94
N TRP A 105 7.29 5.44 8.04
CA TRP A 105 6.12 4.57 8.01
C TRP A 105 4.94 5.21 7.28
N TYR A 106 4.70 6.51 7.44
CA TYR A 106 3.51 7.15 6.86
C TYR A 106 3.62 7.31 5.34
N ALA A 107 4.80 7.63 4.83
CA ALA A 107 5.05 7.72 3.39
C ALA A 107 4.95 6.32 2.77
N THR A 108 5.52 5.32 3.44
CA THR A 108 5.40 3.90 3.07
C THR A 108 3.95 3.47 2.97
N ASP A 109 3.13 3.78 3.98
CA ASP A 109 1.72 3.41 3.99
C ASP A 109 0.96 4.15 2.86
N ILE A 110 1.18 5.45 2.69
CA ILE A 110 0.55 6.27 1.65
C ILE A 110 0.85 5.74 0.24
N LEU A 111 2.12 5.41 -0.03
CA LEU A 111 2.59 4.89 -1.32
C LEU A 111 2.12 3.45 -1.53
N GLY A 112 2.23 2.60 -0.51
CA GLY A 112 1.76 1.21 -0.52
C GLY A 112 0.25 1.09 -0.77
N GLU A 113 -0.55 2.02 -0.24
CA GLU A 113 -1.99 2.03 -0.49
C GLU A 113 -2.34 2.43 -1.94
N ARG A 114 -1.63 3.43 -2.48
CA ARG A 114 -1.95 4.05 -3.76
C ARG A 114 -1.41 3.30 -4.96
N VAL A 115 -0.23 2.69 -4.84
CA VAL A 115 0.41 1.94 -5.94
C VAL A 115 0.07 0.46 -5.81
N PRO A 116 0.76 -0.39 -5.02
CA PRO A 116 0.47 -1.82 -5.03
C PRO A 116 -0.93 -2.16 -4.52
N GLY A 117 -1.46 -1.42 -3.52
CA GLY A 117 -2.81 -1.63 -3.02
C GLY A 117 -3.92 -1.33 -4.04
N ARG A 118 -3.76 -0.28 -4.86
CA ARG A 118 -4.68 0.00 -5.97
C ARG A 118 -4.50 -1.03 -7.08
N SER A 119 -3.27 -1.37 -7.44
CA SER A 119 -2.99 -2.33 -8.51
C SER A 119 -3.56 -3.71 -8.19
N LEU A 120 -3.39 -4.23 -6.97
CA LEU A 120 -4.02 -5.50 -6.54
C LEU A 120 -5.56 -5.49 -6.69
N ALA A 121 -6.19 -4.32 -6.53
CA ALA A 121 -7.64 -4.17 -6.65
C ALA A 121 -8.13 -4.07 -8.11
N LEU A 122 -7.25 -3.75 -9.07
CA LEU A 122 -7.59 -3.56 -10.48
C LEU A 122 -7.11 -4.73 -11.34
N ASP A 123 -5.90 -5.20 -11.09
CA ASP A 123 -5.22 -6.30 -11.79
C ASP A 123 -4.48 -7.13 -10.73
N PHE A 124 -5.20 -8.10 -10.15
CA PHE A 124 -4.69 -8.86 -9.01
C PHE A 124 -3.43 -9.66 -9.36
N ASP A 125 -3.46 -10.39 -10.47
CA ASP A 125 -2.37 -11.31 -10.83
C ASP A 125 -1.12 -10.57 -11.28
N GLY A 126 -1.26 -9.55 -12.14
CA GLY A 126 -0.13 -8.73 -12.57
C GLY A 126 0.50 -7.97 -11.41
N ALA A 127 -0.31 -7.38 -10.53
CA ALA A 127 0.20 -6.69 -9.34
C ALA A 127 0.88 -7.63 -8.34
N LEU A 128 0.35 -8.85 -8.16
CA LEU A 128 0.94 -9.83 -7.25
C LEU A 128 2.33 -10.27 -7.74
N ALA A 129 2.49 -10.49 -9.05
CA ALA A 129 3.77 -10.81 -9.65
C ALA A 129 4.83 -9.71 -9.44
N LEU A 130 4.43 -8.44 -9.58
CA LEU A 130 5.32 -7.29 -9.32
C LEU A 130 5.63 -7.09 -7.83
N LEU A 131 4.75 -7.51 -6.93
CA LEU A 131 4.91 -7.39 -5.48
C LEU A 131 5.72 -8.54 -4.87
N GLU A 132 5.79 -9.69 -5.54
CA GLU A 132 6.55 -10.88 -5.12
C GLU A 132 7.99 -10.58 -4.65
N PRO A 133 8.85 -9.88 -5.41
CA PRO A 133 10.22 -9.61 -4.97
C PRO A 133 10.29 -8.70 -3.73
N TRP A 134 9.22 -7.99 -3.38
CA TRP A 134 9.22 -7.09 -2.22
C TRP A 134 9.21 -7.86 -0.90
N ARG A 135 8.76 -9.11 -0.89
CA ARG A 135 8.67 -9.95 0.33
C ARG A 135 10.03 -10.20 0.97
N GLY A 136 11.08 -10.33 0.15
CA GLY A 136 12.46 -10.57 0.57
C GLY A 136 13.38 -9.35 0.50
N ASN A 137 12.83 -8.16 0.21
CA ASN A 137 13.65 -6.97 0.00
C ASN A 137 14.42 -6.59 1.29
N PRO A 138 15.72 -6.21 1.22
CA PRO A 138 16.48 -5.83 2.40
C PRO A 138 15.89 -4.62 3.14
N ASN A 139 15.21 -3.71 2.44
CA ASN A 139 14.59 -2.54 3.04
C ASN A 139 13.27 -2.90 3.75
N ARG A 140 13.23 -2.66 5.06
CA ARG A 140 12.06 -2.93 5.94
C ARG A 140 10.77 -2.25 5.49
N TRP A 141 10.86 -1.07 4.87
CA TRP A 141 9.71 -0.32 4.41
C TRP A 141 9.11 -0.91 3.14
N ILE A 142 9.94 -1.45 2.24
CA ILE A 142 9.45 -2.19 1.07
C ILE A 142 8.69 -3.44 1.53
N ARG A 143 9.24 -4.20 2.48
CA ARG A 143 8.53 -5.36 3.07
C ARG A 143 7.25 -4.94 3.79
N ARG A 144 7.25 -3.82 4.51
CA ARG A 144 6.04 -3.25 5.15
C ARG A 144 4.95 -2.96 4.11
N ALA A 145 5.30 -2.35 2.98
CA ALA A 145 4.36 -1.95 1.94
C ALA A 145 3.60 -3.14 1.33
N VAL A 146 4.18 -4.35 1.35
CA VAL A 146 3.49 -5.59 0.96
C VAL A 146 2.21 -5.78 1.77
N GLY A 147 2.30 -5.72 3.09
CA GLY A 147 1.14 -5.86 3.98
C GLY A 147 0.12 -4.72 3.84
N VAL A 148 0.59 -3.52 3.51
CA VAL A 148 -0.28 -2.36 3.22
C VAL A 148 -1.06 -2.57 1.93
N GLY A 149 -0.43 -3.09 0.87
CA GLY A 149 -1.12 -3.44 -0.37
C GLY A 149 -2.23 -4.47 -0.13
N VAL A 150 -1.92 -5.52 0.63
CA VAL A 150 -2.90 -6.54 1.05
C VAL A 150 -4.04 -5.94 1.88
N HIS A 151 -3.75 -5.00 2.78
CA HIS A 151 -4.77 -4.29 3.55
C HIS A 151 -5.78 -3.60 2.62
N VAL A 152 -5.31 -2.87 1.61
CA VAL A 152 -6.18 -2.16 0.66
C VAL A 152 -7.03 -3.12 -0.14
N TRP A 153 -6.45 -4.19 -0.67
CA TRP A 153 -7.19 -5.21 -1.41
C TRP A 153 -8.33 -5.79 -0.55
N ALA A 154 -8.02 -6.26 0.67
CA ALA A 154 -9.01 -6.90 1.55
C ALA A 154 -10.13 -5.92 1.94
N LYS A 155 -9.81 -4.65 2.16
CA LYS A 155 -10.79 -3.60 2.46
C LYS A 155 -11.72 -3.32 1.27
N ARG A 156 -11.22 -3.39 0.04
CA ARG A 156 -12.00 -3.13 -1.17
C ARG A 156 -12.84 -4.32 -1.60
N SER A 157 -12.34 -5.54 -1.40
CA SER A 157 -13.07 -6.76 -1.71
C SER A 157 -14.22 -7.04 -0.73
N ARG A 158 -14.20 -6.43 0.47
CA ARG A 158 -15.33 -6.38 1.42
C ARG A 158 -15.94 -7.73 1.78
N GLY A 159 -15.17 -8.82 1.73
CA GLY A 159 -15.66 -10.16 2.07
C GLY A 159 -16.57 -10.77 1.00
N THR A 160 -16.53 -10.26 -0.25
CA THR A 160 -17.27 -10.87 -1.36
C THR A 160 -16.87 -12.35 -1.48
N PRO A 161 -17.83 -13.30 -1.39
CA PRO A 161 -17.53 -14.74 -1.36
C PRO A 161 -16.73 -15.24 -2.57
N ALA A 162 -17.03 -14.73 -3.77
CA ALA A 162 -16.32 -15.07 -5.00
C ALA A 162 -14.82 -14.70 -4.97
N LEU A 163 -14.40 -13.80 -4.06
CA LEU A 163 -13.01 -13.37 -3.89
C LEU A 163 -12.29 -14.11 -2.74
N ALA A 164 -12.95 -15.03 -2.03
CA ALA A 164 -12.32 -15.84 -0.99
C ALA A 164 -11.08 -16.63 -1.49
N PRO A 165 -11.08 -17.23 -2.71
CA PRO A 165 -9.88 -17.86 -3.26
C PRO A 165 -8.70 -16.88 -3.39
N ARG A 166 -8.96 -15.63 -3.76
CA ARG A 166 -7.92 -14.58 -3.83
C ARG A 166 -7.39 -14.21 -2.44
N ALA A 167 -8.23 -14.22 -1.41
CA ALA A 167 -7.78 -14.03 -0.04
C ALA A 167 -6.83 -15.17 0.40
N LEU A 168 -7.14 -16.42 0.05
CA LEU A 168 -6.24 -17.55 0.28
C LEU A 168 -4.92 -17.40 -0.49
N THR A 169 -4.96 -16.95 -1.75
CA THR A 169 -3.75 -16.64 -2.52
C THR A 169 -2.88 -15.60 -1.79
N LEU A 170 -3.47 -14.53 -1.26
CA LEU A 170 -2.71 -13.54 -0.48
C LEU A 170 -2.14 -14.09 0.83
N LEU A 171 -2.87 -14.99 1.50
CA LEU A 171 -2.36 -15.65 2.71
C LEU A 171 -1.17 -16.55 2.40
N THR A 172 -1.22 -17.34 1.32
CA THR A 172 -0.09 -18.13 0.83
C THR A 172 1.08 -17.24 0.44
N PHE A 173 0.81 -16.13 -0.27
CA PHE A 173 1.82 -15.16 -0.66
C PHE A 173 2.52 -14.52 0.56
N LEU A 174 1.78 -14.21 1.62
CA LEU A 174 2.33 -13.66 2.86
C LEU A 174 3.04 -14.68 3.75
N GLU A 175 2.92 -15.99 3.47
CA GLU A 175 3.42 -17.05 4.33
C GLU A 175 4.91 -16.92 4.67
N PRO A 176 5.83 -16.67 3.72
CA PRO A 176 7.25 -16.53 4.05
C PRO A 176 7.56 -15.30 4.92
N MET A 177 6.64 -14.33 4.99
CA MET A 177 6.79 -13.13 5.80
C MET A 177 6.19 -13.28 7.20
N PHE A 178 5.56 -14.41 7.52
CA PHE A 178 4.96 -14.64 8.84
C PHE A 178 6.02 -14.67 9.96
N GLU A 179 7.25 -15.07 9.61
CA GLU A 179 8.39 -15.15 10.52
C GLU A 179 9.16 -13.82 10.67
N GLU A 180 8.73 -12.76 9.98
CA GLU A 180 9.34 -11.43 10.04
C GLU A 180 9.55 -10.95 11.49
N ASP A 181 10.74 -10.40 11.75
CA ASP A 181 11.13 -9.92 13.06
C ASP A 181 11.30 -8.39 13.13
N VAL A 182 11.47 -7.69 12.01
CA VAL A 182 11.60 -6.23 11.98
C VAL A 182 10.24 -5.59 12.24
N LEU A 183 10.13 -4.84 13.35
CA LEU A 183 8.85 -4.30 13.85
C LEU A 183 8.07 -3.49 12.81
N ASP A 184 8.77 -2.71 11.99
CA ASP A 184 8.13 -1.88 10.97
C ASP A 184 7.43 -2.72 9.90
N ALA A 185 8.08 -3.79 9.43
CA ALA A 185 7.53 -4.75 8.49
C ALA A 185 6.40 -5.57 9.13
N VAL A 186 6.61 -6.11 10.35
CA VAL A 186 5.58 -6.84 11.13
C VAL A 186 4.29 -6.03 11.27
N LYS A 187 4.39 -4.72 11.53
CA LYS A 187 3.22 -3.86 11.68
C LYS A 187 2.43 -3.74 10.37
N GLY A 188 3.10 -3.70 9.22
CA GLY A 188 2.47 -3.66 7.89
C GLY A 188 1.82 -4.99 7.53
N ILE A 189 2.58 -6.09 7.61
CA ILE A 189 2.08 -7.46 7.33
C ILE A 189 0.91 -7.80 8.24
N GLY A 190 1.06 -7.56 9.54
CA GLY A 190 -0.01 -7.78 10.51
C GLY A 190 -1.25 -6.91 10.25
N TRP A 191 -1.11 -5.75 9.61
CA TRP A 191 -2.27 -4.95 9.19
C TRP A 191 -3.00 -5.58 8.01
N GLY A 192 -2.27 -6.13 7.03
CA GLY A 192 -2.82 -6.97 5.96
C GLY A 192 -3.61 -8.15 6.53
N LEU A 193 -2.97 -8.98 7.37
CA LEU A 193 -3.60 -10.14 8.02
C LEU A 193 -4.82 -9.74 8.86
N LYS A 194 -4.71 -8.70 9.70
CA LYS A 194 -5.83 -8.15 10.48
C LYS A 194 -7.04 -7.85 9.58
N THR A 195 -6.79 -7.31 8.39
CA THR A 195 -7.86 -6.87 7.49
C THR A 195 -8.47 -8.03 6.74
N ILE A 196 -7.67 -9.01 6.31
CA ILE A 196 -8.19 -10.30 5.84
C ILE A 196 -9.07 -10.91 6.93
N GLY A 197 -8.61 -10.96 8.18
CA GLY A 197 -9.39 -11.49 9.31
C GLY A 197 -10.68 -10.73 9.63
N ARG A 198 -10.87 -9.52 9.10
CA ARG A 198 -12.14 -8.79 9.21
C ARG A 198 -13.14 -9.21 8.13
N PHE A 199 -12.66 -9.53 6.92
CA PHE A 199 -13.51 -9.72 5.73
C PHE A 199 -13.58 -11.19 5.26
N TYR A 200 -12.57 -11.99 5.59
CA TYR A 200 -12.39 -13.41 5.26
C TYR A 200 -11.89 -14.16 6.49
N PRO A 201 -12.70 -14.18 7.58
CA PRO A 201 -12.23 -14.61 8.88
C PRO A 201 -11.99 -16.14 8.90
N ARG A 202 -12.79 -16.92 8.14
CA ARG A 202 -12.65 -18.38 8.02
C ARG A 202 -11.33 -18.77 7.34
N GLU A 203 -11.00 -18.07 6.27
CA GLU A 203 -9.78 -18.27 5.48
C GLU A 203 -8.55 -17.97 6.34
N LEU A 204 -8.55 -16.83 7.04
CA LEU A 204 -7.45 -16.47 7.94
C LEU A 204 -7.32 -17.48 9.09
N ALA A 205 -8.43 -17.89 9.73
CA ALA A 205 -8.38 -18.81 10.86
C ALA A 205 -7.81 -20.18 10.46
N GLY A 206 -8.27 -20.75 9.34
CA GLY A 206 -7.73 -22.00 8.82
C GLY A 206 -6.26 -21.89 8.42
N TRP A 207 -5.86 -20.76 7.84
CA TRP A 207 -4.45 -20.52 7.53
C TRP A 207 -3.59 -20.36 8.78
N LEU A 208 -4.02 -19.58 9.78
CA LEU A 208 -3.30 -19.41 11.05
C LEU A 208 -3.14 -20.73 11.81
N HIS A 209 -4.16 -21.59 11.82
CA HIS A 209 -4.06 -22.93 12.40
C HIS A 209 -2.91 -23.72 11.77
N ARG A 210 -2.80 -23.70 10.43
CA ARG A 210 -1.69 -24.35 9.73
C ARG A 210 -0.33 -23.75 10.09
N GLN A 211 -0.22 -22.42 10.15
CA GLN A 211 1.07 -21.78 10.45
C GLN A 211 1.50 -21.96 11.91
N VAL A 212 0.58 -21.83 12.86
CA VAL A 212 0.88 -21.77 14.30
C VAL A 212 0.85 -23.15 14.95
N VAL A 213 -0.16 -23.97 14.64
CA VAL A 213 -0.40 -25.25 15.32
C VAL A 213 0.26 -26.39 14.56
N VAL A 214 0.01 -26.50 13.25
CA VAL A 214 0.50 -27.63 12.45
C VAL A 214 1.99 -27.47 12.15
N ALA A 215 2.39 -26.33 11.59
CA ALA A 215 3.78 -26.09 11.17
C ALA A 215 4.67 -25.55 12.31
N GLY A 216 4.09 -25.04 13.39
CA GLY A 216 4.85 -24.47 14.51
C GLY A 216 5.78 -23.31 14.12
N ARG A 217 5.42 -22.54 13.09
CA ARG A 217 6.30 -21.49 12.55
C ARG A 217 6.65 -20.44 13.60
N ARG A 218 7.91 -19.99 13.57
CA ARG A 218 8.35 -18.86 14.39
C ARG A 218 7.56 -17.62 13.99
N HIS A 219 7.12 -16.85 14.96
CA HIS A 219 6.41 -15.60 14.70
C HIS A 219 6.56 -14.64 15.88
N ARG A 220 6.47 -13.34 15.59
CA ARG A 220 6.42 -12.31 16.63
C ARG A 220 5.05 -12.34 17.30
N LYS A 221 5.00 -12.22 18.63
CA LYS A 221 3.72 -12.05 19.38
C LYS A 221 2.85 -10.93 18.81
N LEU A 222 3.48 -9.85 18.34
CA LEU A 222 2.79 -8.73 17.68
C LEU A 222 2.10 -9.14 16.37
N MET A 223 2.73 -9.99 15.55
CA MET A 223 2.17 -10.48 14.28
C MET A 223 0.86 -11.22 14.55
N LEU A 224 0.91 -12.22 15.43
CA LEU A 224 -0.25 -13.04 15.77
C LEU A 224 -1.36 -12.21 16.41
N ARG A 225 -1.03 -11.35 17.39
CA ARG A 225 -2.02 -10.46 18.02
C ARG A 225 -2.76 -9.59 17.00
N LYS A 226 -2.06 -9.06 16.00
CA LYS A 226 -2.68 -8.29 14.92
C LYS A 226 -3.61 -9.15 14.06
N ALA A 227 -3.16 -10.33 13.62
CA ALA A 227 -3.95 -11.24 12.80
C ALA A 227 -5.27 -11.65 13.51
N LEU A 228 -5.22 -11.91 14.82
CA LEU A 228 -6.39 -12.32 15.62
C LEU A 228 -7.38 -11.19 15.96
N THR A 229 -7.05 -9.94 15.67
CA THR A 229 -7.77 -8.75 16.20
C THR A 229 -9.27 -8.76 15.87
N TYR A 230 -9.64 -9.17 14.65
CA TYR A 230 -11.04 -9.18 14.20
C TYR A 230 -11.65 -10.58 14.04
N LEU A 231 -10.90 -11.64 14.36
CA LEU A 231 -11.45 -12.99 14.31
C LEU A 231 -12.52 -13.17 15.39
N PRO A 232 -13.70 -13.72 15.03
CA PRO A 232 -14.69 -14.19 16.00
C PRO A 232 -14.10 -15.23 16.99
N PRO A 233 -14.68 -15.39 18.19
CA PRO A 233 -14.15 -16.28 19.22
C PRO A 233 -13.94 -17.74 18.76
N ASP A 234 -14.92 -18.34 18.09
CA ASP A 234 -14.85 -19.70 17.53
C ASP A 234 -13.70 -19.86 16.53
N GLN A 235 -13.52 -18.87 15.67
CA GLN A 235 -12.46 -18.87 14.67
C GLN A 235 -11.09 -18.58 15.27
N ARG A 236 -11.02 -17.79 16.35
CA ARG A 236 -9.80 -17.62 17.14
C ARG A 236 -9.41 -18.93 17.82
N SER A 237 -10.37 -19.66 18.38
CA SER A 237 -10.12 -20.97 18.99
C SER A 237 -9.61 -21.97 17.96
N LEU A 238 -10.21 -22.00 16.75
CA LEU A 238 -9.71 -22.79 15.63
C LEU A 238 -8.26 -22.42 15.27
N ALA A 239 -8.00 -21.12 15.05
CA ALA A 239 -6.69 -20.60 14.67
C ALA A 239 -5.56 -20.98 15.65
N LEU A 240 -5.90 -21.11 16.93
CA LEU A 240 -4.96 -21.43 18.01
C LEU A 240 -4.98 -22.91 18.43
N GLY A 241 -5.83 -23.75 17.83
CA GLY A 241 -5.95 -25.16 18.22
C GLY A 241 -6.55 -25.37 19.61
N THR A 242 -7.36 -24.43 20.08
CA THR A 242 -8.03 -24.47 21.40
C THR A 242 -9.54 -24.77 21.29
N ALA A 243 -10.02 -25.11 20.09
CA ALA A 243 -11.40 -25.52 19.88
C ALA A 243 -11.70 -26.82 20.65
N GLY A 244 -12.67 -26.79 21.57
CA GLY A 244 -13.06 -27.93 22.41
C GLY A 244 -12.43 -27.98 23.80
N LEU A 245 -11.70 -26.94 24.23
CA LEU A 245 -11.14 -26.81 25.60
C LEU A 245 -12.01 -25.93 26.53
N SER A 246 -13.30 -25.78 26.23
CA SER A 246 -14.25 -25.02 27.05
C SER A 246 -14.98 -25.90 28.05
#